data_AF-A0A9W6YPI0-F1
#
_entry.id   AF-A0A9W6YPI0-F1
#
_cell.length_a   1.000
_cell.length_b   1.000
_cell.length_c   1.000
_cell.angle_alpha   90.00
_cell.angle_beta   90.00
_cell.angle_gamma   90.00
#
_symmetry.space_group_name_H-M   'P 1'
#
loop_
_entity.id
_entity.type
_entity.pdbx_description
1 polymer ?
#
loop_
_entity_poly.entity_id
_entity_poly.type
_entity_poly.pdbx_seq_one_letter_code
_entity_poly.pdbx_strand_id
1 'polypeptide(L)'
;MESDGKASVVEFLEDGSQKSIVFQAHSIGVNAGSWAPPQKENIQERRLVTGGCDNLVKVWKFDSAANTYVEEAVLQGHTDWVRDVAWSPSLLSKYYIASASQDRTVIIWTKEAGSSGAWKKQLLTDDKFPDVCWRASWSLSGNVLAISGGDNKITLWKENFEGKWESAGEVDQ
;
A
#
# COMPACT_ATOMS: atom_id res chain seq x y z
N MET A 1 4.83 7.02 11.89
CA MET A 1 5.40 5.66 11.90
C MET A 1 6.80 5.76 12.43
N GLU A 2 7.17 4.83 13.29
CA GLU A 2 8.40 4.92 14.06
C GLU A 2 9.44 3.95 13.48
N SER A 3 10.71 4.38 13.50
CA SER A 3 11.85 3.57 13.04
C SER A 3 12.13 2.37 13.95
N ASP A 4 11.36 2.21 15.04
CA ASP A 4 11.41 1.06 15.95
C ASP A 4 10.53 -0.12 15.47
N GLY A 5 9.90 0.01 14.29
CA GLY A 5 9.05 -1.01 13.70
C GLY A 5 7.59 -0.97 14.15
N LYS A 6 7.20 0.01 14.97
CA LYS A 6 5.82 0.19 15.41
C LYS A 6 5.03 1.08 14.45
N ALA A 7 3.76 0.75 14.32
CA ALA A 7 2.75 1.59 13.73
C ALA A 7 1.78 2.07 14.82
N SER A 8 1.43 3.35 14.76
CA SER A 8 0.50 3.99 15.69
C SER A 8 -0.66 4.59 14.92
N VAL A 9 -1.88 4.25 15.30
CA VAL A 9 -3.11 4.87 14.80
C VAL A 9 -3.66 5.74 15.91
N VAL A 10 -3.81 7.04 15.65
CA VAL A 10 -4.31 8.01 16.64
C VAL A 10 -5.66 8.51 16.18
N GLU A 11 -6.66 8.36 17.04
CA GLU A 11 -8.01 8.91 16.88
C GLU A 11 -8.13 10.15 17.77
N PHE A 12 -8.48 11.28 17.16
CA PHE A 12 -8.71 12.54 17.86
C PHE A 12 -10.20 12.66 18.17
N LEU A 13 -10.52 12.76 19.45
CA LEU A 13 -11.90 12.84 19.93
C LEU A 13 -12.37 14.30 20.01
N GLU A 14 -13.69 14.51 20.01
CA GLU A 14 -14.30 15.86 20.02
C GLU A 14 -13.98 16.66 21.29
N ASP A 15 -13.63 15.98 22.38
CA ASP A 15 -13.20 16.58 23.65
C ASP A 15 -11.73 17.02 23.65
N GLY A 16 -11.01 16.83 22.53
CA GLY A 16 -9.58 17.13 22.38
C GLY A 16 -8.65 16.04 22.93
N SER A 17 -9.19 14.95 23.48
CA SER A 17 -8.39 13.80 23.91
C SER A 17 -7.97 12.93 22.72
N GLN A 18 -6.92 12.14 22.91
CA GLN A 18 -6.34 11.29 21.88
C GLN A 18 -6.37 9.84 22.32
N LYS A 19 -6.95 8.98 21.49
CA LYS A 19 -6.88 7.52 21.65
C LYS A 19 -5.87 6.96 20.66
N SER A 20 -4.73 6.49 21.15
CA SER A 20 -3.69 5.88 20.31
C SER A 20 -3.71 4.35 20.44
N ILE A 21 -3.69 3.67 19.30
CA ILE A 21 -3.49 2.23 19.18
C ILE A 21 -2.11 2.01 18.60
N VAL A 22 -1.23 1.35 19.35
CA VAL A 22 0.14 1.06 18.93
C VAL A 22 0.29 -0.45 18.79
N PHE A 23 0.84 -0.89 17.66
CA PHE A 23 1.08 -2.30 17.38
C PHE A 23 2.42 -2.49 16.66
N GLN A 24 3.05 -3.65 16.88
CA GLN A 24 4.30 -4.00 16.20
C GLN A 24 3.97 -4.39 14.76
N ALA A 25 4.40 -3.59 13.79
CA ALA A 25 4.10 -3.85 12.39
C ALA A 25 5.23 -4.65 11.71
N HIS A 26 6.46 -4.15 11.79
CA HIS A 26 7.64 -4.73 11.13
C HIS A 26 8.78 -4.93 12.13
N SER A 27 9.70 -5.85 11.83
CA SER A 27 10.78 -6.22 12.75
C SER A 27 11.93 -5.20 12.82
N ILE A 28 12.17 -4.47 11.73
CA ILE A 28 13.28 -3.51 11.61
C ILE A 28 12.77 -2.07 11.71
N GLY A 29 11.76 -1.72 10.93
CA GLY A 29 11.27 -0.36 10.80
C GLY A 29 10.11 -0.29 9.80
N VAL A 30 9.24 0.71 9.94
CA VAL A 30 8.13 0.94 9.00
C VAL A 30 8.38 2.24 8.25
N ASN A 31 8.36 2.17 6.91
CA ASN A 31 8.67 3.32 6.04
C ASN A 31 7.40 4.03 5.57
N ALA A 32 6.41 3.28 5.09
CA ALA A 32 5.13 3.83 4.66
C ALA A 32 3.91 3.04 5.14
N GLY A 33 2.78 3.73 5.25
CA GLY A 33 1.49 3.15 5.59
C GLY A 33 0.37 3.89 4.88
N SER A 34 -0.64 3.15 4.41
CA SER A 34 -1.79 3.71 3.70
C SER A 34 -3.08 3.08 4.18
N TRP A 35 -4.14 3.89 4.28
CA TRP A 35 -5.48 3.42 4.62
C TRP A 35 -6.13 2.74 3.42
N ALA A 36 -6.90 1.68 3.68
CA ALA A 36 -7.84 1.15 2.70
C ALA A 36 -9.04 2.10 2.58
N PRO A 37 -9.64 2.24 1.38
CA PRO A 37 -10.88 2.97 1.23
C PRO A 37 -12.02 2.27 2.00
N PRO A 38 -13.00 3.03 2.53
CA PRO A 38 -14.16 2.46 3.18
C PRO A 38 -14.98 1.63 2.17
N GLN A 39 -15.32 0.39 2.52
CA GLN A 39 -16.23 -0.41 1.70
C GLN A 39 -17.66 0.15 1.82
N LYS A 40 -18.38 0.18 0.70
CA LYS A 40 -19.81 0.58 0.65
C LYS A 40 -20.69 -0.31 1.54
N GLU A 41 -20.35 -1.58 1.69
CA GLU A 41 -21.15 -2.55 2.45
C GLU A 41 -20.74 -2.69 3.92
N ASN A 42 -19.50 -2.33 4.27
CA ASN A 42 -19.00 -2.48 5.63
C ASN A 42 -18.08 -1.32 6.04
N ILE A 43 -18.70 -0.18 6.32
CA ILE A 43 -18.03 1.08 6.71
C ILE A 43 -17.23 0.92 8.02
N GLN A 44 -17.53 -0.11 8.82
CA GLN A 44 -16.83 -0.38 10.08
C GLN A 44 -15.52 -1.16 9.91
N GLU A 45 -15.31 -1.83 8.78
CA GLU A 45 -14.05 -2.54 8.54
C GLU A 45 -12.93 -1.55 8.17
N ARG A 46 -12.14 -1.19 9.19
CA ARG A 46 -10.92 -0.40 9.01
C ARG A 46 -9.76 -1.32 8.64
N ARG A 47 -9.15 -1.09 7.49
CA ARG A 47 -7.93 -1.78 7.06
C ARG A 47 -6.86 -0.78 6.69
N LEU A 48 -5.62 -1.17 6.88
CA LEU A 48 -4.45 -0.40 6.46
C LEU A 48 -3.38 -1.33 5.93
N VAL A 49 -2.49 -0.80 5.11
CA VAL A 49 -1.30 -1.50 4.62
C VAL A 49 -0.07 -0.79 5.14
N THR A 50 0.97 -1.54 5.48
CA THR A 50 2.28 -1.02 5.87
C THR A 50 3.39 -1.66 5.03
N GLY A 51 4.43 -0.89 4.75
CA GLY A 51 5.67 -1.35 4.11
C GLY A 51 6.86 -1.07 5.03
N GLY A 52 7.72 -2.07 5.21
CA GLY A 52 8.83 -2.01 6.16
C GLY A 52 10.21 -2.25 5.56
N CYS A 53 11.21 -2.07 6.41
CA CYS A 53 12.62 -2.40 6.12
C CYS A 53 12.92 -3.91 6.19
N ASP A 54 11.92 -4.74 6.50
CA ASP A 54 12.00 -6.21 6.46
C ASP A 54 11.62 -6.79 5.08
N ASN A 55 11.46 -5.92 4.07
CA ASN A 55 11.09 -6.24 2.68
C ASN A 55 9.66 -6.78 2.55
N LEU A 56 8.85 -6.66 3.60
CA LEU A 56 7.47 -7.12 3.62
C LEU A 56 6.50 -5.98 3.42
N VAL A 57 5.37 -6.30 2.80
CA VAL A 57 4.17 -5.48 2.83
C VAL A 57 3.13 -6.24 3.64
N LYS A 58 2.53 -5.59 4.64
CA LYS A 58 1.57 -6.22 5.54
C LYS A 58 0.24 -5.51 5.50
N VAL A 59 -0.83 -6.27 5.44
CA VAL A 59 -2.21 -5.77 5.52
C VAL A 59 -2.74 -6.04 6.90
N TRP A 60 -3.33 -5.01 7.51
CA TRP A 60 -3.83 -5.02 8.86
C TRP A 60 -5.32 -4.76 8.85
N LYS A 61 -6.06 -5.51 9.67
CA LYS A 61 -7.48 -5.33 9.91
C LYS A 61 -7.68 -4.90 11.35
N PHE A 62 -8.53 -3.89 11.57
CA PHE A 62 -8.94 -3.52 12.91
C PHE A 62 -9.89 -4.58 13.48
N ASP A 63 -9.53 -5.13 14.63
CA ASP A 63 -10.38 -6.04 15.41
C ASP A 63 -11.00 -5.28 16.58
N SER A 64 -12.31 -5.10 16.54
CA SER A 64 -13.08 -4.42 17.59
C SER A 64 -13.06 -5.18 18.92
N ALA A 65 -12.90 -6.51 18.92
CA ALA A 65 -12.86 -7.32 20.15
C ALA A 65 -11.51 -7.18 20.86
N ALA A 66 -10.41 -7.17 20.09
CA ALA A 66 -9.07 -6.96 20.61
C ALA A 66 -8.71 -5.47 20.77
N ASN A 67 -9.54 -4.56 20.23
CA ASN A 67 -9.30 -3.11 20.16
C ASN A 67 -7.89 -2.78 19.63
N THR A 68 -7.44 -3.53 18.63
CA THR A 68 -6.12 -3.38 18.00
C THR A 68 -6.15 -3.80 16.53
N TYR A 69 -5.07 -3.50 15.81
CA TYR A 69 -4.85 -3.98 14.45
C TYR A 69 -4.20 -5.35 14.48
N VAL A 70 -4.84 -6.31 13.83
CA VAL A 70 -4.33 -7.68 13.64
C VAL A 70 -3.84 -7.86 12.21
N GLU A 71 -2.79 -8.66 12.04
CA GLU A 71 -2.22 -8.98 10.73
C GLU A 71 -3.21 -9.83 9.94
N GLU A 72 -3.73 -9.32 8.82
CA GLU A 72 -4.65 -10.04 7.93
C GLU A 72 -3.87 -10.81 6.85
N ALA A 73 -2.83 -10.20 6.29
CA ALA A 73 -2.03 -10.81 5.23
C ALA A 73 -0.60 -10.29 5.21
N VAL A 74 0.32 -11.17 4.84
CA VAL A 74 1.73 -10.83 4.56
C VAL A 74 1.99 -11.01 3.07
N LEU A 75 2.38 -9.93 2.41
CA LEU A 75 2.65 -9.87 0.99
C LEU A 75 4.18 -9.91 0.79
N GLN A 76 4.66 -11.09 0.41
CA GLN A 76 6.08 -11.35 0.17
C GLN A 76 6.39 -11.23 -1.32
N GLY A 77 7.38 -10.40 -1.67
CA GLY A 77 7.75 -10.25 -3.07
C GLY A 77 8.89 -9.31 -3.36
N HIS A 78 9.14 -8.32 -2.49
CA HIS A 78 10.28 -7.43 -2.60
C HIS A 78 11.54 -8.08 -2.03
N THR A 79 12.68 -7.66 -2.58
CA THR A 79 14.01 -8.17 -2.19
C THR A 79 14.83 -7.16 -1.39
N ASP A 80 14.32 -5.93 -1.25
CA ASP A 80 14.92 -4.84 -0.50
C ASP A 80 13.81 -3.95 0.12
N TRP A 81 14.20 -2.95 0.90
CA TRP A 81 13.30 -2.13 1.72
C TRP A 81 12.14 -1.58 0.90
N VAL A 82 10.93 -1.78 1.43
CA VAL A 82 9.73 -1.17 0.87
C VAL A 82 9.74 0.29 1.28
N ARG A 83 9.84 1.20 0.29
CA ARG A 83 9.92 2.64 0.53
C ARG A 83 8.55 3.26 0.65
N ASP A 84 7.59 2.80 -0.15
CA ASP A 84 6.23 3.32 -0.12
C ASP A 84 5.17 2.24 -0.39
N VAL A 85 3.99 2.46 0.16
CA VAL A 85 2.80 1.62 -0.07
C VAL A 85 1.59 2.52 -0.27
N ALA A 86 0.80 2.25 -1.31
CA ALA A 86 -0.36 3.05 -1.66
C ALA A 86 -1.55 2.15 -1.96
N TRP A 87 -2.61 2.30 -1.17
CA TRP A 87 -3.88 1.63 -1.43
C TRP A 87 -4.70 2.47 -2.41
N SER A 88 -5.19 1.87 -3.49
CA SER A 88 -6.06 2.56 -4.44
C SER A 88 -7.38 2.93 -3.77
N PRO A 89 -7.86 4.18 -3.92
CA PRO A 89 -9.16 4.59 -3.41
C PRO A 89 -10.33 4.03 -4.24
N SER A 90 -10.04 3.21 -5.26
CA SER A 90 -11.05 2.59 -6.11
C SER A 90 -12.11 1.86 -5.28
N LEU A 91 -13.38 2.20 -5.52
CA LEU A 91 -14.55 1.55 -4.92
C LEU A 91 -15.08 0.40 -5.79
N LEU A 92 -14.27 -0.10 -6.73
CA LEU A 92 -14.59 -1.24 -7.57
C LEU A 92 -14.55 -2.55 -6.76
N SER A 93 -15.03 -3.64 -7.36
CA SER A 93 -15.05 -4.98 -6.77
C SER A 93 -13.66 -5.60 -6.53
N LYS A 94 -12.57 -4.87 -6.76
CA LYS A 94 -11.20 -5.34 -6.67
C LYS A 94 -10.34 -4.30 -5.97
N TYR A 95 -9.58 -4.76 -4.99
CA TYR A 95 -8.57 -3.99 -4.30
C TYR A 95 -7.28 -3.95 -5.09
N TYR A 96 -6.66 -2.78 -5.09
CA TYR A 96 -5.34 -2.55 -5.66
C TYR A 96 -4.47 -1.90 -4.59
N ILE A 97 -3.30 -2.47 -4.36
CA ILE A 97 -2.23 -1.89 -3.55
C ILE A 97 -1.00 -1.82 -4.43
N ALA A 98 -0.33 -0.68 -4.47
CA ALA A 98 0.98 -0.53 -5.07
C ALA A 98 2.04 -0.49 -3.97
N SER A 99 3.12 -1.23 -4.13
CA SER A 99 4.30 -1.14 -3.26
C SER A 99 5.54 -0.82 -4.08
N ALA A 100 6.25 0.23 -3.68
CA ALA A 100 7.49 0.69 -4.28
C ALA A 100 8.67 0.33 -3.38
N SER A 101 9.72 -0.24 -3.96
CA SER A 101 10.89 -0.71 -3.21
C SER A 101 12.20 -0.19 -3.78
N GLN A 102 13.20 -0.23 -2.91
CA GLN A 102 14.61 -0.02 -3.24
C GLN A 102 15.19 -1.10 -4.15
N ASP A 103 14.50 -2.24 -4.31
CA ASP A 103 14.89 -3.29 -5.26
C ASP A 103 14.69 -2.92 -6.75
N ARG A 104 14.22 -1.68 -6.98
CA ARG A 104 13.90 -1.06 -8.28
C ARG A 104 12.71 -1.71 -8.96
N THR A 105 11.78 -2.25 -8.18
CA THR A 105 10.52 -2.79 -8.69
C THR A 105 9.34 -2.15 -7.98
N VAL A 106 8.23 -2.08 -8.72
CA VAL A 106 6.91 -1.78 -8.16
C VAL A 106 6.06 -3.02 -8.33
N ILE A 107 5.45 -3.48 -7.23
CA ILE A 107 4.53 -4.60 -7.23
C ILE A 107 3.12 -4.07 -7.03
N ILE A 108 2.21 -4.53 -7.88
CA ILE A 108 0.78 -4.32 -7.76
C ILE A 108 0.16 -5.58 -7.15
N TRP A 109 -0.45 -5.41 -5.98
CA TRP A 109 -1.18 -6.44 -5.28
C TRP A 109 -2.66 -6.27 -5.53
N THR A 110 -3.30 -7.35 -6.00
CA THR A 110 -4.73 -7.33 -6.28
C THR A 110 -5.49 -8.39 -5.49
N LYS A 111 -6.70 -8.05 -5.06
CA LYS A 111 -7.59 -8.98 -4.33
C LYS A 111 -9.04 -8.64 -4.65
N GLU A 112 -9.87 -9.63 -4.93
CA GLU A 112 -11.31 -9.43 -5.12
C GLU A 112 -11.97 -9.03 -3.79
N ALA A 113 -12.77 -7.96 -3.81
CA ALA A 113 -13.52 -7.49 -2.66
C ALA A 113 -14.58 -8.53 -2.25
N GLY A 114 -14.69 -8.82 -0.96
CA GLY A 114 -15.60 -9.84 -0.43
C GLY A 114 -15.12 -11.29 -0.62
N SER A 115 -14.01 -11.51 -1.33
CA SER A 115 -13.39 -12.83 -1.42
C SER A 115 -12.39 -13.03 -0.28
N SER A 116 -12.46 -14.18 0.38
CA SER A 116 -11.38 -14.68 1.25
C SER A 116 -10.15 -15.16 0.47
N GLY A 117 -10.09 -14.88 -0.83
CA GLY A 117 -8.97 -15.23 -1.69
C GLY A 117 -7.65 -14.57 -1.28
N ALA A 118 -6.55 -15.20 -1.68
CA ALA A 118 -5.21 -14.68 -1.49
C ALA A 118 -4.95 -13.44 -2.38
N TRP A 119 -4.08 -12.57 -1.92
CA TRP A 119 -3.57 -11.46 -2.72
C TRP A 119 -2.74 -11.98 -3.90
N LYS A 120 -3.04 -11.49 -5.10
CA LYS A 120 -2.27 -11.79 -6.30
C LYS A 120 -1.17 -10.75 -6.47
N LYS A 121 0.06 -11.23 -6.69
CA LYS A 121 1.22 -10.43 -7.01
C LYS A 121 1.30 -10.21 -8.52
N GLN A 122 1.48 -8.97 -8.95
CA GLN A 122 1.79 -8.63 -10.33
C GLN A 122 2.89 -7.57 -10.35
N LEU A 123 3.92 -7.75 -11.18
CA LEU A 123 4.93 -6.72 -11.38
C LEU A 123 4.36 -5.63 -12.29
N LEU A 124 4.64 -4.36 -11.96
CA LEU A 124 4.22 -3.23 -12.78
C LEU A 124 4.94 -3.25 -14.14
N THR A 125 6.22 -3.60 -14.13
CA THR A 125 7.10 -3.71 -15.29
C THR A 125 7.84 -5.04 -15.23
N ASP A 126 8.08 -5.65 -16.41
CA ASP A 126 8.87 -6.88 -16.48
C ASP A 126 10.35 -6.60 -16.16
N ASP A 127 10.84 -5.44 -16.58
CA ASP A 127 12.18 -4.95 -16.29
C ASP A 127 12.22 -4.09 -15.03
N LYS A 128 13.39 -4.03 -14.39
CA LYS A 128 13.63 -3.16 -13.24
C LYS A 128 13.69 -1.70 -13.67
N PHE A 129 13.21 -0.81 -12.82
CA PHE A 129 13.41 0.62 -12.97
C PHE A 129 14.92 0.95 -12.98
N PRO A 130 15.33 2.03 -13.67
CA PRO A 130 16.74 2.44 -13.73
C PRO A 130 17.30 2.70 -12.33
N ASP A 131 16.49 3.29 -11.45
CA ASP A 131 16.84 3.62 -10.07
C ASP A 131 15.71 3.24 -9.08
N VAL A 132 15.92 3.55 -7.80
CA VAL A 132 15.02 3.27 -6.68
C VAL A 132 13.64 3.90 -6.89
N CYS A 133 12.58 3.13 -6.61
CA CYS A 133 11.23 3.65 -6.58
C CYS A 133 10.93 4.24 -5.19
N TRP A 134 10.70 5.55 -5.12
CA TRP A 134 10.55 6.26 -3.85
C TRP A 134 9.13 6.36 -3.37
N ARG A 135 8.19 6.77 -4.24
CA ARG A 135 6.77 6.95 -3.89
C ARG A 135 5.85 6.35 -4.93
N ALA A 136 4.71 5.88 -4.45
CA ALA A 136 3.59 5.44 -5.26
C ALA A 136 2.33 6.21 -4.87
N SER A 137 1.57 6.71 -5.82
CA SER A 137 0.30 7.39 -5.54
C SER A 137 -0.75 7.05 -6.58
N TRP A 138 -1.96 6.75 -6.12
CA TRP A 138 -3.10 6.50 -6.98
C TRP A 138 -3.85 7.81 -7.29
N SER A 139 -4.44 7.88 -8.48
CA SER A 139 -5.44 8.88 -8.80
C SER A 139 -6.69 8.69 -7.94
N LEU A 140 -7.46 9.75 -7.72
CA LEU A 140 -8.73 9.70 -6.98
C LEU A 140 -9.77 8.78 -7.64
N SER A 141 -9.71 8.65 -8.97
CA SER A 141 -10.49 7.67 -9.73
C SER A 141 -9.98 6.23 -9.58
N GLY A 142 -8.81 6.04 -8.97
CA GLY A 142 -8.21 4.74 -8.66
C GLY A 142 -7.68 3.96 -9.85
N ASN A 143 -7.58 4.58 -11.03
CA ASN A 143 -7.27 3.94 -12.31
C ASN A 143 -5.89 4.30 -12.88
N VAL A 144 -5.22 5.31 -12.32
CA VAL A 144 -3.87 5.74 -12.73
C VAL A 144 -2.97 5.71 -11.51
N LEU A 145 -1.77 5.17 -11.70
CA LEU A 145 -0.73 5.08 -10.69
C LEU A 145 0.43 5.98 -11.10
N ALA A 146 0.85 6.88 -10.22
CA ALA A 146 2.05 7.68 -10.38
C ALA A 146 3.18 7.08 -9.54
N ILE A 147 4.33 6.85 -10.15
CA ILE A 147 5.55 6.35 -9.50
C ILE A 147 6.63 7.41 -9.63
N SER A 148 7.26 7.76 -8.51
CA SER A 148 8.47 8.58 -8.50
C SER A 148 9.71 7.71 -8.38
N GLY A 149 10.62 7.82 -9.35
CA GLY A 149 11.90 7.14 -9.36
C GLY A 149 13.04 8.04 -8.83
N GLY A 150 14.19 7.43 -8.53
CA GLY A 150 15.44 8.14 -8.23
C GLY A 150 16.08 8.83 -9.44
N ASP A 151 15.58 8.54 -10.64
CA ASP A 151 15.97 9.15 -11.90
C ASP A 151 15.38 10.55 -12.14
N ASN A 152 14.79 11.17 -11.11
CA ASN A 152 14.08 12.45 -11.16
C ASN A 152 12.90 12.47 -12.13
N LYS A 153 12.33 11.29 -12.45
CA LYS A 153 11.16 11.17 -13.30
C LYS A 153 9.95 10.70 -12.53
N ILE A 154 8.77 11.16 -12.96
CA ILE A 154 7.50 10.62 -12.53
C ILE A 154 6.89 9.86 -13.70
N THR A 155 6.73 8.55 -13.54
CA THR A 155 6.09 7.70 -14.55
C THR A 155 4.64 7.45 -14.16
N LEU A 156 3.73 7.57 -15.13
CA LEU A 156 2.31 7.30 -14.97
C LEU A 156 1.99 5.95 -15.59
N TRP A 157 1.15 5.18 -14.91
CA TRP A 157 0.79 3.83 -15.32
C TRP A 157 -0.72 3.64 -15.25
N LYS A 158 -1.26 2.88 -16.21
CA LYS A 158 -2.67 2.53 -16.29
C LYS A 158 -2.83 1.05 -16.60
N GLU A 159 -3.87 0.43 -16.04
CA GLU A 159 -4.24 -0.96 -16.36
C GLU A 159 -5.05 -0.99 -17.68
N ASN A 160 -4.65 -1.86 -18.60
CA ASN A 160 -5.36 -2.11 -19.84
C ASN A 160 -6.51 -3.14 -19.64
N PHE A 161 -7.29 -3.40 -20.69
CA PHE A 161 -8.42 -4.36 -20.61
C PHE A 161 -7.99 -5.81 -20.36
N GLU A 162 -6.71 -6.15 -20.60
CA GLU A 162 -6.14 -7.48 -20.34
C GLU A 162 -5.59 -7.60 -18.91
N GLY A 163 -5.67 -6.54 -18.10
CA GLY A 163 -5.13 -6.50 -16.74
C GLY A 163 -3.61 -6.29 -16.69
N LYS A 164 -2.97 -5.90 -17.80
CA LYS A 164 -1.55 -5.52 -17.84
C LYS A 164 -1.41 -4.01 -17.62
N TRP A 165 -0.26 -3.62 -17.08
CA TRP A 165 0.05 -2.21 -16.85
C TRP A 165 0.84 -1.65 -18.02
N GLU A 166 0.40 -0.50 -18.53
CA GLU A 166 1.07 0.24 -19.60
C GLU A 166 1.42 1.65 -19.12
N SER A 167 2.52 2.19 -19.66
CA SER A 167 2.92 3.57 -19.38
C SER A 167 1.89 4.52 -20.00
N ALA A 168 1.28 5.34 -19.16
CA ALA A 168 0.30 6.35 -19.52
C ALA A 168 0.94 7.74 -19.74
N GLY A 169 2.26 7.84 -19.59
CA GLY A 169 3.04 9.07 -19.79
C GLY A 169 4.15 9.23 -18.76
N GLU A 170 5.03 10.19 -19.01
CA GLU A 170 6.06 10.62 -18.07
C GLU A 170 5.90 12.12 -17.81
N VAL A 171 6.15 12.54 -16.58
CA VAL A 171 6.22 13.94 -16.19
C VAL A 171 7.67 14.20 -15.78
N ASP A 172 8.35 15.03 -16.58
CA ASP A 172 9.65 15.58 -16.21
C ASP A 172 9.43 16.72 -15.22
N GLN A 173 10.25 16.76 -14.17
CA GLN A 173 10.20 17.79 -13.13
C GLN A 173 11.09 19.00 -13.48
#